data_AF-Q2GGJ1-F1
#
_entry.id   AF-Q2GGJ1-F1
#
_cell.length_a   1.000
_cell.length_b   1.000
_cell.length_c   1.000
_cell.angle_alpha   90.00
_cell.angle_beta   90.00
_cell.angle_gamma   90.00
#
_symmetry.space_group_name_H-M   'P 1'
#
loop_
_entity.id
_entity.type
_entity.pdbx_description
1 polymer ?
#
loop_
_entity_poly.entity_id
_entity_poly.type
_entity_poly.pdbx_seq_one_letter_code
_entity_poly.pdbx_strand_id
1 'polypeptide(L)'
;MYKDYFSLFKLKPQFSINMQTLEQNYIALQSNYHPDLFSLKLEKKLALDTITEINKAYQTLKSSIKRAEYLLEIKGITTNKNDINILEEIFNIQESNSIDLQNQILLSTKAMENAFSVEDFNEAAKQVVRLKYLKKIQEDRSITSCN
;
A
#
# COMPACT_ATOMS: atom_id res chain seq x y z
N MET A 1 2.25 -22.68 -3.73
CA MET A 1 1.56 -21.40 -3.99
C MET A 1 1.55 -20.62 -2.69
N TYR A 2 2.12 -19.43 -2.65
CA TYR A 2 2.14 -18.63 -1.41
C TYR A 2 0.72 -18.19 -1.09
N LYS A 3 0.33 -18.30 0.18
CA LYS A 3 -1.05 -18.02 0.61
C LYS A 3 -1.32 -16.52 0.66
N ASP A 4 -0.28 -15.72 0.91
CA ASP A 4 -0.33 -14.27 1.09
C ASP A 4 0.98 -13.59 0.66
N TYR A 5 0.93 -12.29 0.34
CA TYR A 5 2.12 -11.49 0.04
C TYR A 5 3.12 -11.44 1.21
N PHE A 6 2.65 -11.47 2.46
CA PHE A 6 3.54 -11.51 3.63
C PHE A 6 4.34 -12.82 3.69
N SER A 7 3.68 -13.94 3.41
CA SER A 7 4.31 -15.27 3.40
C SER A 7 5.38 -15.38 2.29
N LEU A 8 5.17 -14.70 1.15
CA LEU A 8 6.16 -14.62 0.07
C LEU A 8 7.49 -14.03 0.54
N PHE A 9 7.44 -12.95 1.33
CA PHE A 9 8.63 -12.30 1.88
C PHE A 9 9.04 -12.82 3.27
N LYS A 10 8.48 -13.95 3.72
CA LYS A 10 8.75 -14.52 5.06
C LYS A 10 8.51 -13.52 6.20
N LEU A 11 7.50 -12.65 6.04
CA LEU A 11 7.09 -11.65 7.02
C LEU A 11 5.80 -12.09 7.72
N LYS A 12 5.61 -11.62 8.96
CA LYS A 12 4.33 -11.76 9.65
C LYS A 12 3.32 -10.75 9.09
N PRO A 13 2.02 -11.11 8.98
CA PRO A 13 0.98 -10.20 8.52
C PRO A 13 0.70 -9.13 9.59
N GLN A 14 1.40 -8.00 9.49
CA GLN A 14 1.26 -6.87 10.39
C GLN A 14 1.44 -5.56 9.63
N PHE A 15 0.86 -4.47 10.13
CA PHE A 15 1.02 -3.16 9.52
C PHE A 15 2.48 -2.67 9.64
N SER A 16 3.06 -2.80 10.83
CA SER A 16 4.45 -2.40 11.11
C SER A 16 5.43 -3.49 10.65
N ILE A 17 5.83 -3.48 9.38
CA ILE A 17 6.88 -4.38 8.86
C ILE A 17 8.22 -3.68 8.77
N ASN A 18 9.30 -4.45 8.92
CA ASN A 18 10.64 -3.96 8.67
C ASN A 18 10.88 -3.82 7.15
N MET A 19 11.00 -2.57 6.68
CA MET A 19 11.26 -2.25 5.28
C MET A 19 12.60 -2.80 4.77
N GLN A 20 13.64 -2.84 5.63
CA GLN A 20 14.94 -3.39 5.25
C GLN A 20 14.84 -4.89 4.98
N THR A 21 14.13 -5.63 5.84
CA THR A 21 13.90 -7.06 5.64
C THR A 21 13.06 -7.34 4.40
N LEU A 22 12.04 -6.52 4.14
CA LEU A 22 11.24 -6.61 2.91
C LEU A 22 12.12 -6.44 1.66
N GLU A 23 12.98 -5.42 1.64
CA GLU A 23 13.86 -5.13 0.52
C GLU A 23 14.92 -6.22 0.30
N GLN A 24 15.55 -6.71 1.37
CA GLN A 24 16.50 -7.83 1.29
C GLN A 24 15.85 -9.10 0.71
N ASN A 25 14.65 -9.47 1.20
CA ASN A 25 13.94 -10.64 0.71
C ASN A 25 13.47 -10.46 -0.73
N TYR A 26 13.06 -9.25 -1.12
CA TYR A 26 12.70 -8.91 -2.49
C TYR A 26 13.88 -9.09 -3.45
N ILE A 27 15.06 -8.55 -3.12
CA ILE A 27 16.26 -8.70 -3.95
C ILE A 27 16.63 -10.18 -4.07
N ALA A 28 16.63 -10.92 -2.96
CA ALA A 28 16.92 -12.35 -2.97
C ALA A 28 15.93 -13.15 -3.85
N LEU A 29 14.64 -12.83 -3.80
CA LEU A 29 13.63 -13.48 -4.64
C LEU A 29 13.83 -13.14 -6.13
N GLN A 30 14.08 -11.87 -6.48
CA GLN A 30 14.35 -11.49 -7.87
C GLN A 30 15.56 -12.22 -8.45
N SER A 31 16.64 -12.36 -7.67
CA SER A 31 17.82 -13.11 -8.12
C SER A 31 17.54 -14.59 -8.34
N ASN A 32 16.71 -15.22 -7.51
CA ASN A 32 16.37 -16.65 -7.63
C ASN A 32 15.46 -16.97 -8.83
N TYR A 33 14.61 -16.02 -9.24
CA TYR A 33 13.66 -16.21 -10.35
C TYR A 33 14.11 -15.51 -11.64
N HIS A 34 15.37 -15.06 -11.73
CA HIS A 34 15.88 -14.33 -12.89
C HIS A 34 15.79 -15.18 -14.17
N PRO A 35 15.26 -14.64 -15.30
CA PRO A 35 14.99 -15.42 -16.51
C PRO A 35 16.23 -15.98 -17.21
N ASP A 36 17.44 -15.52 -16.87
CA ASP A 36 18.70 -16.13 -17.35
C ASP A 36 18.96 -17.52 -16.76
N LEU A 37 18.36 -17.85 -15.62
CA LEU A 37 18.56 -19.15 -14.98
C LEU A 37 17.83 -20.28 -15.73
N PHE A 38 16.89 -19.94 -16.62
CA PHE A 38 16.05 -20.90 -17.32
C PHE A 38 16.41 -20.93 -18.80
N SER A 39 16.66 -22.10 -19.38
CA SER A 39 16.96 -22.22 -20.80
C SER A 39 15.69 -22.45 -21.65
N LEU A 40 14.63 -23.01 -21.07
CA LEU A 40 13.39 -23.33 -21.77
C LEU A 40 12.42 -22.13 -21.80
N LYS A 41 11.78 -21.91 -22.95
CA LYS A 41 10.85 -20.77 -23.17
C LYS A 41 9.63 -20.81 -22.24
N LEU A 42 9.12 -22.01 -21.91
CA LEU A 42 8.02 -22.20 -20.96
C LEU A 42 8.43 -21.80 -19.53
N GLU A 43 9.61 -22.22 -19.09
CA GLU A 43 10.14 -21.90 -17.76
C GLU A 43 10.44 -20.40 -17.62
N LYS A 44 11.00 -19.78 -18.67
CA LYS A 44 11.20 -18.32 -18.71
C LYS A 44 9.89 -17.55 -18.53
N LYS A 45 8.80 -18.03 -19.14
CA LYS A 45 7.49 -17.38 -19.01
C LYS A 45 6.97 -17.50 -17.57
N LEU A 46 7.03 -18.70 -16.98
CA LEU A 46 6.62 -18.92 -15.59
C LEU A 46 7.46 -18.08 -14.60
N ALA A 47 8.77 -17.96 -14.86
CA ALA A 47 9.66 -17.12 -14.07
C ALA A 47 9.26 -15.63 -14.17
N LEU A 48 8.92 -15.15 -15.37
CA LEU A 48 8.47 -13.77 -15.58
C LEU A 48 7.13 -13.49 -14.87
N ASP A 49 6.19 -14.43 -14.94
CA ASP A 49 4.90 -14.32 -14.23
C ASP A 49 5.14 -14.24 -12.72
N THR A 50 6.06 -15.06 -12.20
CA THR A 50 6.46 -15.06 -10.78
C THR A 50 7.13 -13.74 -10.36
N ILE A 51 8.06 -13.22 -11.16
CA ILE A 51 8.69 -11.91 -10.92
C ILE A 51 7.63 -10.81 -10.90
N THR A 52 6.67 -10.87 -11.81
CA THR A 52 5.56 -9.90 -11.87
C THR A 52 4.73 -9.92 -10.58
N GLU A 53 4.45 -11.13 -10.06
CA GLU A 53 3.75 -11.30 -8.78
C GLU A 53 4.57 -10.76 -7.60
N ILE A 54 5.86 -11.08 -7.53
CA ILE A 54 6.79 -10.56 -6.51
C ILE A 54 6.83 -9.03 -6.53
N ASN A 55 6.92 -8.42 -7.71
CA ASN A 55 6.95 -6.97 -7.86
C ASN A 55 5.63 -6.34 -7.39
N LYS A 56 4.49 -6.93 -7.74
CA LYS A 56 3.17 -6.48 -7.26
C LYS A 56 3.09 -6.57 -5.74
N ALA A 57 3.48 -7.71 -5.16
CA ALA A 57 3.48 -7.93 -3.72
C ALA A 57 4.39 -6.91 -3.00
N TYR A 58 5.60 -6.67 -3.52
CA TYR A 58 6.52 -5.67 -2.98
C TYR A 58 5.94 -4.25 -3.03
N GLN A 59 5.36 -3.83 -4.15
CA GLN A 59 4.74 -2.51 -4.28
C GLN A 59 3.54 -2.32 -3.35
N THR A 60 2.74 -3.38 -3.15
CA THR A 60 1.63 -3.39 -2.19
C THR A 60 2.15 -3.25 -0.76
N LEU A 61 3.16 -4.03 -0.38
CA LEU A 61 3.71 -3.95 0.96
C LEU A 61 4.53 -2.68 1.19
N LYS A 62 5.16 -2.09 0.19
CA LYS A 62 5.96 -0.87 0.33
C LYS A 62 5.11 0.37 0.63
N SER A 63 3.92 0.47 0.03
CA SER A 63 3.01 1.58 0.30
C SER A 63 2.20 1.33 1.57
N SER A 64 2.27 2.25 2.54
CA SER A 64 1.50 2.17 3.80
C SER A 64 -0.01 2.01 3.54
N ILE A 65 -0.55 2.76 2.59
CA ILE A 65 -1.98 2.71 2.22
C ILE A 65 -2.34 1.34 1.61
N LYS A 66 -1.56 0.86 0.64
CA LYS A 66 -1.85 -0.44 -0.02
C LYS A 66 -1.67 -1.61 0.95
N ARG A 67 -0.67 -1.53 1.84
CA ARG A 67 -0.46 -2.52 2.90
C ARG A 67 -1.65 -2.56 3.85
N ALA A 68 -2.17 -1.41 4.25
CA ALA A 68 -3.36 -1.33 5.08
C ALA A 68 -4.59 -1.90 4.37
N GLU A 69 -4.84 -1.53 3.10
CA GLU A 69 -5.92 -2.11 2.28
C GLU A 69 -5.82 -3.64 2.25
N TYR A 70 -4.63 -4.18 1.97
CA TYR A 70 -4.42 -5.62 1.90
C TYR A 70 -4.60 -6.33 3.25
N LEU A 71 -4.18 -5.71 4.36
CA LEU A 71 -4.44 -6.25 5.71
C LEU A 71 -5.93 -6.29 6.03
N LEU A 72 -6.67 -5.25 5.66
CA LEU A 72 -8.13 -5.21 5.84
C LEU A 72 -8.83 -6.27 4.98
N GLU A 73 -8.36 -6.48 3.74
CA GLU A 73 -8.87 -7.53 2.84
C GLU A 73 -8.66 -8.93 3.42
N ILE A 74 -7.47 -9.22 3.97
CA ILE A 74 -7.19 -10.50 4.68
C ILE A 74 -8.13 -10.70 5.86
N LYS A 75 -8.54 -9.61 6.53
CA LYS A 75 -9.49 -9.66 7.66
C LYS A 75 -10.96 -9.71 7.22
N GLY A 76 -11.24 -9.62 5.91
CA GLY A 76 -12.61 -9.59 5.37
C GLY A 76 -13.33 -8.26 5.53
N ILE A 77 -12.60 -7.17 5.77
CA ILE A 77 -13.16 -5.84 6.01
C ILE A 77 -13.13 -5.04 4.72
N THR A 78 -14.31 -4.61 4.27
CA THR A 78 -14.44 -3.84 3.03
C THR A 78 -14.36 -2.35 3.32
N THR A 79 -13.51 -1.63 2.57
CA THR A 79 -13.42 -0.17 2.67
C THR A 79 -14.61 0.48 1.96
N ASN A 80 -15.38 1.31 2.69
CA ASN A 80 -16.44 2.11 2.08
C ASN A 80 -15.84 3.39 1.50
N LYS A 81 -15.73 3.46 0.17
CA LYS A 81 -15.20 4.63 -0.54
C LYS A 81 -16.19 5.80 -0.62
N ASN A 82 -17.48 5.54 -0.39
CA ASN A 82 -18.56 6.51 -0.56
C ASN A 82 -19.03 7.06 0.80
N ASP A 83 -18.16 7.07 1.80
CA ASP A 83 -18.51 7.66 3.10
C ASP A 83 -18.63 9.19 2.94
N ILE A 84 -19.86 9.69 3.11
CA ILE A 84 -20.22 11.09 2.91
C ILE A 84 -19.39 12.01 3.81
N ASN A 85 -19.13 11.59 5.06
CA ASN A 85 -18.34 12.38 6.00
C ASN A 85 -16.90 12.59 5.50
N ILE A 86 -16.31 11.55 4.90
CA ILE A 86 -14.97 11.63 4.33
C ILE A 86 -14.98 12.57 3.12
N LEU A 87 -15.99 12.47 2.25
CA LEU A 87 -16.08 13.30 1.05
C LEU A 87 -16.23 14.79 1.39
N GLU A 88 -17.07 15.13 2.38
CA GLU A 88 -17.23 16.52 2.85
C GLU A 88 -15.92 17.09 3.41
N GLU A 89 -15.21 16.30 4.21
CA GLU A 89 -13.94 16.73 4.79
C GLU A 89 -12.85 16.92 3.71
N ILE A 90 -12.79 16.02 2.73
CA ILE A 90 -11.88 16.10 1.59
C ILE A 90 -12.14 17.35 0.75
N PHE A 91 -13.41 17.70 0.53
CA PHE A 91 -13.77 18.93 -0.18
C PHE A 91 -13.25 20.17 0.53
N ASN A 92 -13.40 20.26 1.86
CA ASN A 92 -12.88 21.37 2.65
C ASN A 92 -11.34 21.46 2.59
N ILE A 93 -10.65 20.32 2.62
CA ILE A 93 -9.17 20.26 2.53
C ILE A 93 -8.69 20.61 1.11
N GLN A 94 -9.51 20.38 0.08
CA GLN A 94 -9.16 20.74 -1.29
C GLN A 94 -8.94 22.25 -1.47
N GLU A 95 -9.58 23.09 -0.66
CA GLU A 95 -9.37 24.54 -0.63
C GLU A 95 -8.20 24.98 0.28
N SER A 96 -7.64 24.08 1.10
CA SER A 96 -6.60 24.43 2.07
C SER A 96 -5.18 24.46 1.48
N ASN A 97 -4.25 25.15 2.14
CA ASN A 97 -2.86 25.30 1.70
C ASN A 97 -2.09 23.96 1.64
N SER A 98 -1.02 23.90 0.84
CA SER A 98 -0.20 22.67 0.70
C SER A 98 0.44 22.18 2.00
N ILE A 99 0.80 23.09 2.92
CA ILE A 99 1.30 22.74 4.26
C ILE A 99 0.22 22.02 5.08
N ASP A 100 -1.02 22.51 5.01
CA ASP A 100 -2.13 21.95 5.76
C ASP A 100 -2.49 20.56 5.23
N LEU A 101 -2.52 20.39 3.90
CA LEU A 101 -2.68 19.09 3.26
C LEU A 101 -1.62 18.09 3.72
N GLN A 102 -0.34 18.49 3.78
CA GLN A 102 0.73 17.61 4.28
C GLN A 102 0.55 17.25 5.76
N ASN A 103 0.14 18.21 6.60
CA ASN A 103 -0.16 17.97 8.01
C ASN A 103 -1.32 16.98 8.16
N GLN A 104 -2.40 17.14 7.38
CA GLN A 104 -3.55 16.23 7.38
C GLN A 104 -3.16 14.81 6.96
N ILE A 105 -2.30 14.67 5.94
CA ILE A 105 -1.76 13.36 5.52
C ILE A 105 -0.95 12.72 6.65
N LEU A 106 -0.09 13.49 7.31
CA LEU A 106 0.73 13.00 8.42
C LEU A 106 -0.15 12.56 9.61
N LEU A 107 -1.14 13.36 9.98
CA LEU A 107 -2.09 13.05 11.05
C LEU A 107 -2.89 11.78 10.74
N SER A 108 -3.43 11.67 9.52
CA SER A 108 -4.18 10.50 9.08
C SER A 108 -3.31 9.23 9.05
N THR A 109 -2.02 9.36 8.69
CA THR A 109 -1.07 8.24 8.72
C THR A 109 -0.82 7.75 10.15
N LYS A 110 -0.62 8.67 11.09
CA LYS A 110 -0.47 8.33 12.52
C LYS A 110 -1.76 7.74 13.11
N ALA A 111 -2.91 8.30 12.74
CA ALA A 111 -4.22 7.78 13.17
C ALA A 111 -4.42 6.34 12.66
N MET A 112 -4.06 6.07 11.41
CA MET A 112 -4.08 4.72 10.83
C MET A 112 -3.14 3.77 11.60
N GLU A 113 -1.90 4.18 11.89
CA GLU A 113 -0.95 3.39 12.69
C GLU A 113 -1.49 3.05 14.09
N ASN A 114 -2.10 4.03 14.75
CA ASN A 114 -2.74 3.83 16.05
C ASN A 114 -3.96 2.91 15.96
N ALA A 115 -4.79 3.06 14.93
CA ALA A 115 -5.96 2.21 14.71
C ALA A 115 -5.54 0.73 14.54
N PHE A 116 -4.47 0.46 13.79
CA PHE A 116 -3.90 -0.88 13.70
C PHE A 116 -3.31 -1.39 15.03
N SER A 117 -2.82 -0.49 15.89
CA SER A 117 -2.29 -0.85 17.22
C SER A 117 -3.40 -1.16 18.23
N VAL A 118 -4.56 -0.50 18.11
CA VAL A 118 -5.75 -0.71 18.95
C VAL A 118 -6.67 -1.81 18.38
N GLU A 119 -6.29 -2.41 17.24
CA GLU A 119 -7.09 -3.40 16.49
C GLU A 119 -8.47 -2.86 16.03
N ASP A 120 -8.62 -1.54 15.90
CA ASP A 120 -9.81 -0.92 15.31
C ASP A 120 -9.67 -0.84 13.79
N PHE A 121 -10.10 -1.93 13.15
CA PHE A 121 -10.01 -2.06 11.70
C PHE A 121 -11.05 -1.22 10.94
N ASN A 122 -12.17 -0.84 11.57
CA ASN A 122 -13.18 0.01 10.93
C ASN A 122 -12.65 1.44 10.79
N GLU A 123 -12.02 1.93 11.85
CA GLU A 123 -11.40 3.26 11.80
C GLU A 123 -10.20 3.25 10.85
N ALA A 124 -9.37 2.20 10.87
CA ALA A 124 -8.30 2.03 9.89
C ALA A 124 -8.83 2.07 8.44
N ALA A 125 -9.98 1.43 8.15
CA ALA A 125 -10.60 1.47 6.83
C ALA A 125 -10.98 2.88 6.38
N LYS A 126 -11.55 3.70 7.28
CA LYS A 126 -11.85 5.12 6.98
C LYS A 126 -10.58 5.92 6.71
N GLN A 127 -9.56 5.77 7.56
CA GLN A 127 -8.30 6.50 7.41
C GLN A 127 -7.58 6.15 6.11
N VAL A 128 -7.64 4.89 5.68
CA VAL A 128 -7.11 4.43 4.38
C VAL A 128 -7.80 5.12 3.21
N VAL A 129 -9.14 5.17 3.22
CA VAL A 129 -9.92 5.85 2.18
C VAL A 129 -9.57 7.34 2.15
N ARG A 130 -9.55 8.00 3.32
CA ARG A 130 -9.16 9.40 3.48
C ARG A 130 -7.77 9.68 2.90
N LEU A 131 -6.76 8.91 3.29
CA LEU A 131 -5.38 9.04 2.80
C LEU A 131 -5.28 8.90 1.28
N LYS A 132 -6.10 8.04 0.68
CA LYS A 132 -6.15 7.84 -0.77
C LYS A 132 -6.63 9.10 -1.49
N TYR A 133 -7.68 9.74 -0.99
CA TYR A 133 -8.17 11.00 -1.54
C TYR A 133 -7.17 12.15 -1.31
N LEU A 134 -6.59 12.27 -0.12
CA LEU A 134 -5.61 13.30 0.19
C LEU A 134 -4.37 13.21 -0.71
N LYS A 135 -3.84 12.00 -0.94
CA LYS A 135 -2.73 11.79 -1.89
C LYS A 135 -3.12 12.13 -3.33
N LYS A 136 -4.36 11.81 -3.73
CA LYS A 136 -4.84 12.17 -5.06
C LYS A 136 -4.89 13.69 -5.25
N ILE A 137 -5.40 14.43 -4.27
CA ILE A 137 -5.37 15.91 -4.28
C ILE A 137 -3.93 16.42 -4.37
N GLN A 138 -3.01 15.82 -3.60
CA GLN A 138 -1.59 16.19 -3.65
C GLN A 138 -0.98 15.98 -5.03
N GLU A 139 -1.26 14.85 -5.68
CA GLU A 139 -0.82 14.56 -7.05
C GLU A 139 -1.41 15.56 -8.06
N ASP A 140 -2.72 15.83 -7.99
CA ASP A 140 -3.41 16.78 -8.88
C ASP A 140 -2.85 18.21 -8.75
N ARG A 141 -2.54 18.66 -7.53
CA ARG A 141 -1.87 19.95 -7.29
C ARG A 141 -0.45 20.00 -7.85
N SER A 142 0.28 18.90 -7.77
CA SER A 142 1.65 18.79 -8.28
C SER A 142 1.69 18.88 -9.81
N ILE A 143 0.70 18.29 -10.49
CA ILE A 143 0.56 18.35 -11.95
C ILE A 143 0.21 19.77 -12.41
N THR A 144 -0.65 20.47 -11.68
CA THR A 144 -1.09 21.83 -12.01
C THR A 144 0.04 22.87 -11.88
N SER A 145 1.07 22.61 -11.06
CA SER A 145 2.24 23.49 -10.91
C SER A 145 3.28 23.36 -12.05
N CYS A 146 3.10 22.42 -12.98
CA CYS A 146 4.07 22.14 -14.06
C CYS A 146 3.61 22.59 -15.47
N ASN A 147 2.45 23.23 -15.59
CA ASN A 147 1.94 23.78 -16.87
C ASN A 147 1.91 25.30 -16.86
#